data_AF-A0A2W7R622-F1
#
_entry.id   AF-A0A2W7R622-F1
#
_cell.length_a   1.000
_cell.length_b   1.000
_cell.length_c   1.000
_cell.angle_alpha   90.00
_cell.angle_beta   90.00
_cell.angle_gamma   90.00
#
_symmetry.space_group_name_H-M   'P 1'
#
loop_
_entity.id
_entity.type
_entity.pdbx_description
1 polymer ?
#
loop_
_entity_poly.entity_id
_entity_poly.type
_entity_poly.pdbx_seq_one_letter_code
_entity_poly.pdbx_strand_id
1 'polypeptide(L)'
;MRKIFIKSFFFLFILLVASCDSNSPSVELKNNKVYLHNFRYVTGIEGPSSVTTNADEFDELIWDEFRNKTGAYDLVYIYTKKDKYGEESNSEVFFGKINLSELNKYQSLEDFKRNDGFFKIIER
;
A
#
# COMPACT_ATOMS: atom_id res chain seq x y z
N MET A 1 -7.85 46.18 -38.77
CA MET A 1 -8.44 46.35 -37.42
C MET A 1 -8.69 44.98 -36.81
N ARG A 2 -8.03 44.68 -35.69
CA ARG A 2 -8.10 43.43 -34.94
C ARG A 2 -9.45 43.29 -34.24
N LYS A 3 -10.08 42.11 -34.29
CA LYS A 3 -11.10 41.69 -33.32
C LYS A 3 -10.61 40.41 -32.63
N ILE A 4 -10.44 40.53 -31.32
CA ILE A 4 -9.93 39.51 -30.41
C ILE A 4 -11.10 38.58 -30.08
N PHE A 5 -10.98 37.29 -30.41
CA PHE A 5 -11.88 36.26 -29.93
C PHE A 5 -11.37 35.76 -28.57
N ILE A 6 -12.00 36.19 -27.49
CA ILE A 6 -11.82 35.59 -26.17
C ILE A 6 -12.66 34.31 -26.15
N LYS A 7 -12.04 33.18 -26.48
CA LYS A 7 -12.61 31.87 -26.13
C LYS A 7 -12.40 31.68 -24.63
N SER A 8 -13.44 31.93 -23.84
CA SER A 8 -13.53 31.43 -22.46
C SER A 8 -13.43 29.91 -22.50
N PHE A 9 -12.23 29.41 -22.27
CA PHE A 9 -11.98 28.00 -22.03
C PHE A 9 -12.26 27.76 -20.54
N PHE A 10 -13.54 27.52 -20.23
CA PHE A 10 -13.96 27.12 -18.89
C PHE A 10 -13.47 25.69 -18.68
N PHE A 11 -12.24 25.55 -18.21
CA PHE A 11 -11.62 24.26 -17.89
C PHE A 11 -12.32 23.74 -16.64
N LEU A 12 -13.36 22.93 -16.85
CA LEU A 12 -14.05 22.21 -15.79
C LEU A 12 -13.07 21.19 -15.22
N PHE A 13 -12.37 21.58 -14.16
CA PHE A 13 -11.53 20.70 -13.36
C PHE A 13 -12.46 19.71 -12.64
N ILE A 14 -12.79 18.60 -13.30
CA ILE A 14 -13.47 17.49 -12.64
C ILE A 14 -12.44 16.88 -11.69
N LEU A 15 -12.47 17.34 -10.44
CA LEU A 15 -11.89 16.63 -9.30
C LEU A 15 -12.60 15.27 -9.24
N LEU A 16 -12.00 14.27 -9.86
CA LEU A 16 -12.37 12.88 -9.69
C LEU A 16 -11.94 12.50 -8.26
N VAL A 17 -12.80 12.79 -7.29
CA VAL A 17 -12.65 12.28 -5.93
C VAL A 17 -13.07 10.81 -6.01
N ALA A 18 -12.15 9.97 -6.49
CA ALA A 18 -12.28 8.53 -6.40
C ALA A 18 -12.14 8.18 -4.91
N SER A 19 -13.26 8.20 -4.19
CA SER A 19 -13.39 7.51 -2.91
C SER A 19 -13.42 6.02 -3.21
N CYS A 20 -12.25 5.45 -3.53
CA CYS A 20 -12.07 4.01 -3.62
C CYS A 20 -11.96 3.46 -2.20
N ASP A 21 -13.09 3.22 -1.54
CA ASP A 21 -13.14 2.23 -0.46
C ASP A 21 -13.23 0.84 -1.11
N SER A 22 -12.11 0.38 -1.67
CA SER A 22 -12.01 -1.03 -2.04
C SER A 22 -11.59 -1.81 -0.81
N ASN A 23 -12.44 -2.73 -0.34
CA ASN A 23 -12.08 -3.73 0.67
C ASN A 23 -10.95 -4.68 0.21
N SER A 24 -10.49 -4.55 -1.04
CA SER A 24 -9.38 -5.30 -1.60
C SER A 24 -8.05 -4.83 -1.02
N PRO A 25 -7.08 -5.72 -0.77
CA PRO A 25 -5.72 -5.34 -0.44
C PRO A 25 -5.08 -4.49 -1.54
N SER A 26 -4.30 -3.50 -1.13
CA SER A 26 -3.53 -2.66 -2.03
C SER A 26 -2.29 -2.10 -1.35
N VAL A 27 -1.32 -1.67 -2.16
CA VAL A 27 -0.10 -1.01 -1.71
C VAL A 27 0.04 0.35 -2.39
N GLU A 28 0.52 1.35 -1.65
CA GLU A 28 0.76 2.69 -2.19
C GLU A 28 2.08 3.25 -1.64
N LEU A 29 2.92 3.83 -2.50
CA LEU A 29 4.08 4.62 -2.07
C LEU A 29 3.72 6.11 -2.09
N LYS A 30 3.60 6.72 -0.92
CA LYS A 30 3.21 8.12 -0.77
C LYS A 30 3.90 8.76 0.43
N ASN A 31 4.26 10.03 0.34
CA ASN A 31 4.87 10.78 1.44
C ASN A 31 6.09 10.08 2.08
N ASN A 32 6.91 9.41 1.26
CA ASN A 32 8.06 8.62 1.71
C ASN A 32 7.72 7.42 2.62
N LYS A 33 6.49 6.88 2.50
CA LYS A 33 6.01 5.70 3.20
C LYS A 33 5.36 4.73 2.24
N VAL A 34 5.50 3.43 2.52
CA VAL A 34 4.73 2.38 1.87
C VAL A 34 3.52 2.09 2.75
N TYR A 35 2.33 2.27 2.18
CA TYR A 35 1.04 2.02 2.81
C TYR A 35 0.51 0.65 2.39
N LEU A 36 0.09 -0.16 3.37
CA LEU A 36 -0.60 -1.43 3.17
C LEU A 36 -2.07 -1.24 3.55
N HIS A 37 -2.97 -1.29 2.58
CA HIS A 37 -4.41 -1.17 2.81
C HIS A 37 -5.02 -2.56 2.96
N ASN A 38 -5.89 -2.75 3.94
CA ASN A 38 -6.54 -4.04 4.23
C ASN A 38 -5.53 -5.19 4.50
N PHE A 39 -4.38 -4.85 5.09
CA PHE A 39 -3.42 -5.83 5.58
C PHE A 39 -3.94 -6.48 6.86
N ARG A 40 -4.00 -7.82 6.87
CA ARG A 40 -4.39 -8.61 8.03
C ARG A 40 -3.13 -9.17 8.66
N TYR A 41 -2.90 -8.80 9.92
CA TYR A 41 -1.84 -9.37 10.75
C TYR A 41 -2.38 -9.60 12.15
N VAL A 42 -2.83 -10.83 12.40
CA VAL A 42 -3.38 -11.23 13.69
C VAL A 42 -2.45 -12.27 14.31
N THR A 43 -1.91 -11.95 15.48
CA THR A 43 -1.22 -12.91 16.34
C THR A 43 -2.26 -13.56 17.27
N GLY A 44 -2.49 -14.87 17.15
CA GLY A 44 -3.47 -15.60 17.96
C GLY A 44 -3.15 -15.64 19.46
N ILE A 45 -4.20 -15.85 20.27
CA ILE A 45 -4.12 -16.05 21.75
C ILE A 45 -3.66 -17.48 22.08
N GLU A 46 -3.74 -18.42 21.14
CA GLU A 46 -3.31 -19.82 21.30
C GLU A 46 -1.80 -20.03 21.08
N GLY A 47 -0.99 -19.10 21.61
CA GLY A 47 0.47 -19.14 21.55
C GLY A 47 1.08 -18.52 20.27
N PRO A 48 2.41 -18.33 20.22
CA PRO A 48 3.15 -17.64 19.14
C PRO A 48 3.09 -18.33 17.76
N SER A 49 2.28 -19.37 17.61
CA SER A 49 2.32 -20.32 16.49
C SER A 49 1.24 -20.12 15.42
N SER A 50 0.25 -19.25 15.64
CA SER A 50 -0.80 -18.95 14.65
C SER A 50 -0.84 -17.47 14.32
N VAL A 51 0.06 -17.06 13.41
CA VAL A 51 -0.05 -15.75 12.74
C VAL A 51 -0.96 -15.93 11.53
N THR A 52 -2.14 -15.32 11.56
CA THR A 52 -3.01 -15.25 10.38
C THR A 52 -2.68 -13.97 9.62
N THR A 53 -2.22 -14.11 8.39
CA THR A 53 -1.88 -12.99 7.52
C THR A 53 -2.26 -13.25 6.07
N ASN A 54 -2.52 -12.19 5.31
CA ASN A 54 -2.69 -12.23 3.86
C ASN A 54 -1.42 -11.79 3.11
N ALA A 55 -0.25 -12.04 3.68
CA ALA A 55 1.04 -11.64 3.10
C ALA A 55 1.23 -12.13 1.65
N ASP A 56 0.74 -13.33 1.30
CA ASP A 56 0.83 -13.86 -0.06
C ASP A 56 0.14 -12.95 -1.11
N GLU A 57 -0.96 -12.27 -0.73
CA GLU A 57 -1.64 -11.28 -1.60
C GLU A 57 -0.76 -10.03 -1.77
N PHE A 58 0.02 -9.68 -0.74
CA PHE A 58 0.95 -8.55 -0.78
C PHE A 58 2.23 -8.84 -1.54
N ASP A 59 2.67 -10.10 -1.64
CA ASP A 59 3.84 -10.46 -2.46
C ASP A 59 3.67 -10.00 -3.91
N GLU A 60 2.50 -10.24 -4.49
CA GLU A 60 2.17 -9.85 -5.87
C GLU A 60 2.08 -8.33 -6.00
N LEU A 61 1.33 -7.68 -5.09
CA LEU A 61 1.15 -6.24 -5.10
C LEU A 61 2.47 -5.47 -4.96
N ILE A 62 3.33 -5.90 -4.03
CA ILE A 62 4.65 -5.31 -3.82
C ILE A 62 5.54 -5.52 -5.04
N TRP A 63 5.51 -6.72 -5.63
CA TRP A 63 6.30 -7.02 -6.80
C TRP A 63 5.90 -6.14 -7.99
N ASP A 64 4.62 -6.10 -8.32
CA ASP A 64 4.11 -5.38 -9.49
C ASP A 64 4.31 -3.87 -9.36
N GLU A 65 4.05 -3.30 -8.19
CA GLU A 65 4.14 -1.86 -7.98
C GLU A 65 5.58 -1.37 -7.74
N PHE A 66 6.41 -2.17 -7.06
CA PHE A 66 7.67 -1.69 -6.50
C PHE A 66 8.95 -2.36 -7.02
N ARG A 67 8.90 -3.37 -7.90
CA ARG A 67 10.11 -4.08 -8.38
C ARG A 67 11.23 -3.16 -8.88
N ASN A 68 10.88 -2.07 -9.57
CA ASN A 68 11.85 -1.13 -10.14
C ASN A 68 12.13 0.09 -9.23
N LYS A 69 11.61 0.08 -8.00
CA LYS A 69 11.85 1.13 -7.01
C LYS A 69 13.05 0.75 -6.15
N THR A 70 13.69 1.76 -5.58
CA THR A 70 14.83 1.59 -4.67
C THR A 70 14.66 2.52 -3.48
N GLY A 71 15.38 2.22 -2.39
CA GLY A 71 15.35 3.00 -1.15
C GLY A 71 14.66 2.29 0.00
N ALA A 72 14.84 2.87 1.18
CA ALA A 72 14.23 2.43 2.43
C ALA A 72 13.10 3.38 2.82
N TYR A 73 11.93 2.82 3.16
CA TYR A 73 10.71 3.55 3.45
C TYR A 73 10.10 3.06 4.75
N ASP A 74 9.41 3.94 5.46
CA ASP A 74 8.57 3.49 6.57
C ASP A 74 7.40 2.68 6.00
N LEU A 75 7.16 1.53 6.60
CA LEU A 75 6.07 0.64 6.24
C LEU A 75 4.94 0.82 7.23
N VAL A 76 3.78 1.21 6.72
CA VAL A 76 2.60 1.54 7.50
C VAL A 76 1.44 0.72 6.97
N TYR A 77 0.67 0.07 7.84
CA TYR A 77 -0.62 -0.48 7.42
C TYR A 77 -1.77 0.38 7.92
N ILE A 78 -2.82 0.44 7.12
CA ILE A 78 -4.06 1.16 7.43
C ILE A 78 -5.11 0.16 7.86
N TYR A 79 -5.76 0.43 8.98
CA TYR A 79 -6.96 -0.29 9.41
C TYR A 79 -8.10 0.67 9.69
N THR A 80 -9.30 0.22 9.36
CA THR A 80 -10.54 0.96 9.59
C THR A 80 -11.06 0.66 10.99
N LYS A 81 -11.28 1.71 11.78
CA LYS A 81 -12.02 1.66 13.04
C LYS A 81 -13.45 2.12 12.81
N LYS A 82 -14.40 1.37 13.35
CA LYS A 82 -15.78 1.83 13.53
C LYS A 82 -15.94 2.39 14.93
N ASP A 83 -16.44 3.61 15.03
CA ASP A 83 -16.85 4.15 16.32
C ASP A 83 -18.19 3.53 16.79
N LYS A 84 -18.64 3.91 17.98
CA LYS A 84 -19.90 3.42 18.57
C LYS A 84 -21.17 3.86 17.81
N TYR A 85 -21.04 4.80 16.88
CA TYR A 85 -22.11 5.30 16.02
C TYR A 85 -22.06 4.69 14.61
N GLY A 86 -21.04 3.90 14.31
CA GLY A 86 -20.85 3.24 13.01
C GLY A 86 -20.01 4.05 12.02
N GLU A 87 -19.48 5.21 12.42
CA GLU A 87 -18.61 6.03 11.58
C GLU A 87 -17.23 5.36 11.43
N GLU A 88 -16.78 5.25 10.19
CA GLU A 88 -15.50 4.64 9.84
C GLU A 88 -14.38 5.69 9.84
N SER A 89 -13.25 5.35 10.47
CA SER A 89 -12.04 6.18 10.45
C SER A 89 -10.81 5.32 10.22
N ASN A 90 -9.95 5.76 9.30
CA ASN A 90 -8.70 5.08 9.00
C ASN A 90 -7.64 5.46 10.04
N SER A 91 -6.93 4.46 10.57
CA SER A 91 -5.79 4.63 11.46
C SER A 91 -4.54 4.05 10.81
N GLU A 92 -3.45 4.81 10.84
CA GLU A 92 -2.12 4.38 10.41
C GLU A 92 -1.38 3.66 11.57
N VAL A 93 -0.77 2.52 11.30
CA VAL A 93 0.11 1.80 12.25
C VAL A 93 1.46 1.58 11.60
N PHE A 94 2.51 2.03 12.26
CA PHE A 94 3.87 1.71 11.86
C PHE A 94 4.14 0.21 12.05
N PHE A 95 4.55 -0.46 10.97
CA PHE A 95 4.79 -1.89 10.94
C PHE A 95 6.29 -2.24 10.92
N GLY A 96 7.12 -1.34 10.40
CA GLY A 96 8.56 -1.52 10.28
C GLY A 96 9.13 -0.63 9.19
N LYS A 97 10.32 -0.98 8.69
CA LYS A 97 10.89 -0.36 7.49
C LYS A 97 10.95 -1.37 6.36
N ILE A 98 10.78 -0.92 5.13
CA ILE A 98 10.89 -1.76 3.94
C ILE A 98 12.01 -1.24 3.05
N ASN A 99 12.88 -2.13 2.59
CA ASN A 99 13.95 -1.79 1.66
C ASN A 99 13.61 -2.35 0.27
N LEU A 100 13.05 -1.49 -0.59
CA LEU A 100 12.61 -1.88 -1.92
C LEU A 100 13.78 -2.27 -2.84
N SER A 101 15.01 -1.86 -2.49
CA SER A 101 16.21 -2.27 -3.22
C SER A 101 16.44 -3.79 -3.16
N GLU A 102 15.95 -4.46 -2.10
CA GLU A 102 16.04 -5.91 -1.94
C GLU A 102 15.27 -6.67 -3.03
N LEU A 103 14.19 -6.08 -3.59
CA LEU A 103 13.42 -6.71 -4.67
C LEU A 103 14.26 -7.00 -5.92
N ASN A 104 15.27 -6.18 -6.19
CA ASN A 104 16.16 -6.35 -7.34
C ASN A 104 17.09 -7.56 -7.24
N LYS A 105 17.18 -8.19 -6.06
CA LYS A 105 17.98 -9.41 -5.86
C LYS A 105 17.29 -10.67 -6.38
N TYR A 106 15.97 -10.62 -6.57
CA TYR A 106 15.17 -11.76 -7.00
C TYR A 106 14.95 -11.73 -8.52
N GLN A 107 15.00 -12.91 -9.14
CA GLN A 107 14.88 -13.03 -10.60
C GLN A 107 13.42 -12.97 -11.08
N SER A 108 12.49 -13.53 -10.29
CA SER A 108 11.06 -13.57 -10.59
C SER A 108 10.21 -13.46 -9.32
N LEU A 109 8.90 -13.29 -9.48
CA LEU A 109 7.94 -13.27 -8.37
C LEU A 109 7.97 -14.60 -7.61
N GLU A 110 8.08 -15.73 -8.31
CA GLU A 110 8.17 -17.05 -7.70
C GLU A 110 9.48 -17.22 -6.92
N ASP A 111 10.57 -16.63 -7.39
CA ASP A 111 11.83 -16.59 -6.65
C ASP A 111 11.69 -15.78 -5.36
N PHE A 112 11.06 -14.61 -5.43
CA PHE A 112 10.76 -13.78 -4.27
C PHE A 112 9.87 -14.50 -3.24
N LYS A 113 8.75 -15.09 -3.66
CA LYS A 113 7.83 -15.85 -2.81
C LYS A 113 8.52 -17.05 -2.13
N ARG A 114 9.41 -17.76 -2.83
CA ARG A 114 10.20 -18.87 -2.26
C ARG A 114 11.22 -18.44 -1.21
N ASN A 115 11.58 -17.15 -1.18
CA ASN A 115 12.55 -16.57 -0.25
C ASN A 115 11.85 -15.69 0.81
N ASP A 116 10.75 -16.17 1.39
CA ASP A 116 9.94 -15.51 2.42
C ASP A 116 9.19 -14.22 1.97
N GLY A 117 9.18 -13.92 0.67
CA GLY A 117 8.35 -12.88 0.07
C GLY A 117 8.46 -11.52 0.75
N PHE A 118 7.32 -10.86 0.91
CA PHE A 118 7.14 -9.56 1.53
C PHE A 118 7.83 -9.43 2.88
N PHE A 119 7.80 -10.47 3.72
CA PHE A 119 8.44 -10.42 5.03
C PHE A 119 9.97 -10.36 4.95
N LYS A 120 10.57 -10.84 3.87
CA LYS A 120 12.03 -10.85 3.70
C LYS A 120 12.64 -9.47 3.56
N ILE A 121 11.87 -8.54 3.00
CA ILE A 121 12.32 -7.18 2.65
C ILE A 121 11.95 -6.14 3.71
N ILE A 122 11.35 -6.58 4.82
CA ILE A 122 11.06 -5.76 5.99
C ILE A 122 12.27 -5.80 6.92
N GLU A 123 12.85 -4.63 7.14
CA GLU A 123 13.89 -4.40 8.14
C GLU A 123 13.20 -4.27 9.52
N ARG A 124 13.52 -5.18 10.44
CA ARG A 124 13.05 -5.18 11.83
C ARG A 124 14.01 -4.44 12.75
#